data_AF-A6Q3K1-F1
#
_entry.id   AF-A6Q3K1-F1
#
_cell.length_a   1.000
_cell.length_b   1.000
_cell.length_c   1.000
_cell.angle_alpha   90.00
_cell.angle_beta   90.00
_cell.angle_gamma   90.00
#
_symmetry.space_group_name_H-M   'P 1'
#
loop_
_entity.id
_entity.type
_entity.pdbx_description
1 polymer ?
#
loop_
_entity_poly.entity_id
_entity_poly.type
_entity_poly.pdbx_seq_one_letter_code
_entity_poly.pdbx_strand_id
1 'polypeptide(L)'
;MVKLYKLHKFVGLFALLFLFNLAITGFFLDHKSWHFLYTIQFSHYPSSLKDYDKKLLQSYLVDGDTILVGSKKGLYLFNGKKFKKVSDISVNAIKKRDSEYLIAADQGLFLYKNSSLLPFALQGRAITALSVENDKVVAVIEKKEIALIDKNGSIKTYRATIPPKLYQDSITLSRFVRDLHYGRGLMTNFSLLINDYGALILAFLSLSGALIFILLQKKAKVAKRWIKAHANIVTFIAFVPLFTLALTGIFLDHAKGLSQFLHSVKIPFLILPPAYKNLSDDIWAIDLYKGKIYIGNRFGLFVTKDLKNYKLVSKGFVYRLIRDKKTLFISGMGSENRILQNGKVQELLAPHMFKDTFVYKGKRYYLTPSTDIALPDEKSITLYSILLGLHNGKFFSSWWIWINDLAAIALLILYLTGSIRWIARKRLFAVVHKHLL
;
A
#
# COMPACT_ATOMS: atom_id res chain seq x y z
N MET A 1 13.63 -29.20 30.81
CA MET A 1 13.45 -28.92 29.36
C MET A 1 12.00 -29.12 28.94
N VAL A 2 11.34 -28.10 28.40
CA VAL A 2 9.98 -28.24 27.84
C VAL A 2 10.05 -29.07 26.56
N LYS A 3 9.26 -30.16 26.46
CA LYS A 3 9.19 -30.96 25.22
C LYS A 3 8.69 -30.08 24.07
N LEU A 4 9.39 -30.07 22.93
CA LEU A 4 9.14 -29.18 21.78
C LEU A 4 7.67 -29.15 21.32
N TYR A 5 6.98 -30.30 21.34
CA TYR A 5 5.56 -30.40 20.97
C TYR A 5 4.63 -29.69 21.95
N LYS A 6 4.98 -29.66 23.25
CA LYS A 6 4.20 -28.94 24.27
C LYS A 6 4.33 -27.44 24.02
N LEU A 7 5.55 -26.95 23.81
CA LEU A 7 5.81 -25.54 23.50
C LEU A 7 5.02 -25.10 22.26
N HIS A 8 5.14 -25.82 21.15
CA HIS A 8 4.40 -25.52 19.93
C HIS A 8 2.88 -25.48 20.16
N LYS A 9 2.34 -26.45 20.92
CA LYS A 9 0.91 -26.49 21.25
C LYS A 9 0.47 -25.27 22.07
N PHE A 10 1.19 -24.95 23.14
CA PHE A 10 0.80 -23.87 24.05
C PHE A 10 0.93 -22.49 23.40
N VAL A 11 2.04 -22.24 22.70
CA VAL A 11 2.23 -20.98 21.95
C VAL A 11 1.17 -20.85 20.86
N GLY A 12 0.82 -21.95 20.17
CA GLY A 12 -0.16 -21.95 19.09
C GLY A 12 -1.55 -21.61 19.57
N LEU A 13 -1.97 -22.17 20.71
CA LEU A 13 -3.26 -21.87 21.32
C LEU A 13 -3.32 -20.43 21.87
N PHE A 14 -2.23 -19.96 22.48
CA PHE A 14 -2.13 -18.59 22.99
C PHE A 14 -2.24 -17.55 21.87
N ALA A 15 -1.48 -17.74 20.78
CA ALA A 15 -1.40 -16.77 19.68
C ALA A 15 -2.54 -16.91 18.65
N LEU A 16 -3.40 -17.92 18.78
CA LEU A 16 -4.37 -18.35 17.77
C LEU A 16 -5.20 -17.20 17.18
N LEU A 17 -5.92 -16.46 18.03
CA LEU A 17 -6.82 -15.42 17.58
C LEU A 17 -6.06 -14.22 17.00
N PHE A 18 -4.90 -13.90 17.56
CA PHE A 18 -4.06 -12.79 17.10
C PHE A 18 -3.47 -13.07 15.72
N LEU A 19 -2.89 -14.26 15.52
CA LEU A 19 -2.33 -14.66 14.23
C LEU A 19 -3.40 -14.79 13.15
N PHE A 20 -4.58 -15.30 13.50
CA PHE A 20 -5.71 -15.32 12.58
C PHE A 20 -6.17 -13.90 12.21
N ASN A 21 -6.28 -13.00 13.19
CA ASN A 21 -6.65 -11.61 12.93
C ASN A 21 -5.63 -10.91 12.02
N LEU A 22 -4.33 -11.02 12.31
CA LEU A 22 -3.25 -10.44 11.49
C LEU A 22 -3.24 -11.00 10.08
N ALA A 23 -3.46 -12.31 9.93
CA ALA A 23 -3.55 -12.97 8.62
C ALA A 23 -4.70 -12.41 7.77
N ILE A 24 -5.91 -12.42 8.31
CA ILE A 24 -7.11 -11.99 7.57
C ILE A 24 -7.04 -10.50 7.26
N THR A 25 -6.73 -9.67 8.26
CA THR A 25 -6.63 -8.22 8.06
C THR A 25 -5.50 -7.86 7.08
N GLY A 26 -4.34 -8.50 7.20
CA GLY A 26 -3.20 -8.29 6.30
C GLY A 26 -3.54 -8.60 4.84
N PHE A 27 -4.18 -9.75 4.58
CA PHE A 27 -4.64 -10.14 3.24
C PHE A 27 -5.52 -9.06 2.60
N PHE A 28 -6.58 -8.61 3.29
CA PHE A 28 -7.45 -7.56 2.74
C PHE A 28 -6.73 -6.21 2.56
N LEU A 29 -5.82 -5.85 3.45
CA LEU A 29 -5.09 -4.57 3.40
C LEU A 29 -4.06 -4.50 2.27
N ASP A 30 -3.59 -5.65 1.79
CA ASP A 30 -2.70 -5.75 0.63
C ASP A 30 -3.47 -5.48 -0.69
N HIS A 31 -4.78 -5.74 -0.73
CA HIS A 31 -5.65 -5.49 -1.89
C HIS A 31 -6.35 -4.12 -1.88
N LYS A 32 -5.58 -3.03 -1.77
CA LYS A 32 -6.11 -1.65 -1.67
C LYS A 32 -6.95 -1.17 -2.87
N SER A 33 -6.97 -1.89 -3.98
CA SER A 33 -7.81 -1.60 -5.16
C SER A 33 -9.23 -2.17 -5.03
N TRP A 34 -9.50 -3.05 -4.06
CA TRP A 34 -10.82 -3.64 -3.88
C TRP A 34 -11.81 -2.60 -3.38
N HIS A 35 -12.78 -2.28 -4.23
CA HIS A 35 -13.73 -1.19 -4.00
C HIS A 35 -14.58 -1.40 -2.73
N PHE A 36 -14.97 -2.64 -2.44
CA PHE A 36 -15.81 -2.97 -1.27
C PHE A 36 -15.17 -2.60 0.07
N LEU A 37 -13.82 -2.51 0.13
CA LEU A 37 -13.11 -2.07 1.33
C LEU A 37 -13.48 -0.63 1.72
N TYR A 38 -13.90 0.20 0.76
CA TYR A 38 -14.23 1.60 0.99
C TYR A 38 -15.74 1.90 0.92
N THR A 39 -16.55 1.02 0.32
CA THR A 39 -18.01 1.18 0.25
C THR A 39 -18.75 0.53 1.41
N ILE A 40 -18.23 -0.54 2.01
CA ILE A 40 -18.79 -1.08 3.25
C ILE A 40 -18.44 -0.11 4.38
N GLN A 41 -19.47 0.41 5.05
CA GLN A 41 -19.35 1.46 6.04
C GLN A 41 -19.99 1.06 7.38
N PHE A 42 -19.41 1.55 8.46
CA PHE A 42 -19.85 1.30 9.83
C PHE A 42 -20.13 2.63 10.55
N SER A 43 -21.27 2.71 11.23
CA SER A 43 -21.65 3.87 12.05
C SER A 43 -21.15 3.81 13.49
N HIS A 44 -20.86 2.59 13.99
CA HIS A 44 -20.37 2.36 15.34
C HIS A 44 -18.93 1.86 15.26
N TYR A 45 -18.00 2.65 15.81
CA TYR A 45 -16.57 2.35 15.79
C TYR A 45 -15.83 3.10 16.92
N PRO A 46 -14.66 2.62 17.35
CA PRO A 46 -13.81 3.36 18.28
C PRO A 46 -13.37 4.71 17.70
N SER A 47 -13.47 5.78 18.49
CA SER A 47 -13.08 7.15 18.07
C SER A 47 -11.61 7.25 17.63
N SER A 48 -10.74 6.37 18.14
CA SER A 48 -9.33 6.23 17.75
C SER A 48 -9.12 5.98 16.24
N LEU A 49 -10.14 5.51 15.54
CA LEU A 49 -10.09 5.19 14.12
C LEU A 49 -10.51 6.33 13.20
N LYS A 50 -11.08 7.43 13.73
CA LYS A 50 -11.59 8.54 12.91
C LYS A 50 -10.51 9.14 11.99
N ASP A 51 -9.27 9.19 12.46
CA ASP A 51 -8.14 9.72 11.68
C ASP A 51 -7.69 8.81 10.53
N TYR A 52 -8.07 7.52 10.52
CA TYR A 52 -7.78 6.63 9.38
C TYR A 52 -8.62 6.96 8.16
N ASP A 53 -9.87 7.37 8.34
CA ASP A 53 -10.70 7.80 7.22
C ASP A 53 -10.22 9.13 6.63
N LYS A 54 -9.63 10.03 7.44
CA LYS A 54 -8.96 11.23 6.90
C LYS A 54 -7.80 10.87 5.97
N LYS A 55 -7.13 9.74 6.19
CA LYS A 55 -6.09 9.22 5.27
C LYS A 55 -6.66 8.70 3.96
N LEU A 56 -7.99 8.63 3.78
CA LEU A 56 -8.61 8.21 2.53
C LEU A 56 -8.84 9.36 1.54
N LEU A 57 -8.76 10.60 1.99
CA LEU A 57 -8.74 11.79 1.13
C LEU A 57 -7.54 11.71 0.19
N GLN A 58 -7.73 11.98 -1.10
CA GLN A 58 -6.68 11.86 -2.13
C GLN A 58 -6.40 13.17 -2.86
N SER A 59 -7.38 14.05 -2.98
CA SER A 59 -7.23 15.31 -3.72
C SER A 59 -8.14 16.40 -3.16
N TYR A 60 -7.69 17.64 -3.27
CA TYR A 60 -8.41 18.83 -2.82
C TYR A 60 -8.18 19.95 -3.83
N LEU A 61 -9.20 20.26 -4.62
CA LEU A 61 -9.15 21.29 -5.65
C LEU A 61 -9.95 22.50 -5.19
N VAL A 62 -9.34 23.68 -5.26
CA VAL A 62 -9.98 24.98 -5.06
C VAL A 62 -10.00 25.71 -6.40
N ASP A 63 -11.18 26.09 -6.88
CA ASP A 63 -11.38 26.84 -8.12
C ASP A 63 -12.44 27.94 -7.89
N GLY A 64 -11.98 29.15 -7.59
CA GLY A 64 -12.84 30.23 -7.11
C GLY A 64 -13.54 29.81 -5.81
N ASP A 65 -14.87 29.91 -5.80
CA ASP A 65 -15.70 29.46 -4.67
C ASP A 65 -16.03 27.96 -4.70
N THR A 66 -15.68 27.28 -5.78
CA THR A 66 -15.89 25.84 -5.91
C THR A 66 -14.76 25.08 -5.24
N ILE A 67 -15.10 24.19 -4.29
CA ILE A 67 -14.14 23.26 -3.71
C ILE A 67 -14.60 21.83 -3.97
N LEU A 68 -13.74 21.06 -4.63
CA LEU A 68 -13.95 19.64 -4.88
C LEU A 68 -12.95 18.82 -4.09
N VAL A 69 -13.45 17.78 -3.41
CA VAL A 69 -12.63 16.88 -2.61
C VAL A 69 -12.83 15.46 -3.11
N GLY A 70 -11.73 14.82 -3.46
CA GLY A 70 -11.69 13.43 -3.89
C GLY A 70 -11.19 12.54 -2.77
N SER A 71 -11.88 11.43 -2.53
CA SER A 71 -11.48 10.42 -1.55
C SER A 71 -11.74 9.00 -2.07
N LYS A 72 -11.20 8.00 -1.39
CA LYS A 72 -11.56 6.59 -1.64
C LYS A 72 -13.03 6.26 -1.37
N LYS A 73 -13.75 7.12 -0.64
CA LYS A 73 -15.19 6.98 -0.32
C LYS A 73 -16.12 7.67 -1.30
N GLY A 74 -15.59 8.53 -2.18
CA GLY A 74 -16.43 9.38 -3.01
C GLY A 74 -15.81 10.70 -3.45
N LEU A 75 -16.57 11.42 -4.27
CA LEU A 75 -16.38 12.80 -4.66
C LEU A 75 -17.32 13.72 -3.87
N TYR A 76 -16.81 14.85 -3.39
CA TYR A 76 -17.56 15.82 -2.60
C TYR A 76 -17.42 17.23 -3.16
N LEU A 77 -18.51 18.00 -3.09
CA LEU A 77 -18.57 19.41 -3.46
C LEU A 77 -18.88 20.26 -2.21
N PHE A 78 -18.11 21.31 -1.99
CA PHE A 78 -18.42 22.32 -0.99
C PHE A 78 -19.41 23.33 -1.54
N ASN A 79 -20.50 23.59 -0.81
CA ASN A 79 -21.53 24.56 -1.21
C ASN A 79 -21.43 25.90 -0.45
N GLY A 80 -20.25 26.24 0.09
CA GLY A 80 -20.04 27.43 0.93
C GLY A 80 -20.30 27.20 2.43
N LYS A 81 -21.07 26.16 2.81
CA LYS A 81 -21.35 25.83 4.22
C LYS A 81 -20.89 24.43 4.61
N LYS A 82 -21.17 23.43 3.77
CA LYS A 82 -20.86 22.01 4.04
C LYS A 82 -20.46 21.29 2.76
N PHE A 83 -19.79 20.15 2.94
CA PHE A 83 -19.56 19.22 1.84
C PHE A 83 -20.82 18.38 1.58
N LYS A 84 -21.23 18.32 0.32
CA LYS A 84 -22.25 17.40 -0.19
C LYS A 84 -21.55 16.32 -1.03
N LYS A 85 -21.88 15.05 -0.76
CA LYS A 85 -21.40 13.95 -1.58
C LYS A 85 -22.07 14.00 -2.96
N VAL A 86 -21.25 13.90 -4.00
CA VAL A 86 -21.66 13.95 -5.42
C VAL A 86 -21.71 12.54 -6.00
N SER A 87 -20.78 11.67 -5.60
CA SER A 87 -20.67 10.30 -6.09
C SER A 87 -19.96 9.41 -5.08
N ASP A 88 -20.27 8.12 -5.08
CA ASP A 88 -19.58 7.07 -4.30
C ASP A 88 -18.31 6.56 -4.97
N ILE A 89 -17.99 7.05 -6.17
CA ILE A 89 -16.80 6.60 -6.88
C ILE A 89 -15.51 6.93 -6.12
N SER A 90 -14.62 5.96 -6.02
CA SER A 90 -13.31 6.14 -5.38
C SER A 90 -12.42 7.03 -6.24
N VAL A 91 -12.09 8.22 -5.74
CA VAL A 91 -11.31 9.25 -6.43
C VAL A 91 -9.85 9.25 -5.97
N ASN A 92 -8.92 9.22 -6.92
CA ASN A 92 -7.47 9.24 -6.71
C ASN A 92 -6.79 10.59 -7.02
N ALA A 93 -7.36 11.38 -7.93
CA ALA A 93 -6.89 12.72 -8.29
C ALA A 93 -8.00 13.53 -8.98
N ILE A 94 -7.98 14.84 -8.82
CA ILE A 94 -8.85 15.80 -9.50
C ILE A 94 -7.95 16.81 -10.22
N LYS A 95 -8.23 17.09 -11.49
CA LYS A 95 -7.54 18.12 -12.29
C LYS A 95 -8.54 18.98 -13.05
N LYS A 96 -8.32 20.30 -13.04
CA LYS A 96 -9.08 21.22 -13.89
C LYS A 96 -8.65 21.05 -15.35
N ARG A 97 -9.63 21.01 -16.24
CA ARG A 97 -9.47 21.02 -17.70
C ARG A 97 -10.47 22.03 -18.26
N ASP A 98 -9.99 23.22 -18.63
CA ASP A 98 -10.82 24.34 -19.08
C ASP A 98 -11.96 24.67 -18.12
N SER A 99 -13.21 24.45 -18.53
CA SER A 99 -14.43 24.66 -17.74
C SER A 99 -14.93 23.41 -16.99
N GLU A 100 -14.17 22.32 -17.04
CA GLU A 100 -14.56 20.99 -16.53
C GLU A 100 -13.51 20.44 -15.56
N TYR A 101 -13.90 19.42 -14.79
CA TYR A 101 -13.00 18.74 -13.88
C TYR A 101 -12.84 17.30 -14.31
N LEU A 102 -11.59 16.89 -14.56
CA LEU A 102 -11.24 15.52 -14.86
C LEU A 102 -10.91 14.78 -13.57
N ILE A 103 -11.58 13.66 -13.36
CA ILE A 103 -11.53 12.84 -12.16
C ILE A 103 -10.87 11.51 -12.50
N ALA A 104 -9.75 11.21 -11.84
CA ALA A 104 -9.14 9.90 -11.86
C ALA A 104 -9.72 9.03 -10.76
N ALA A 105 -10.26 7.87 -11.13
CA ALA A 105 -10.90 6.95 -10.21
C ALA A 105 -10.38 5.51 -10.36
N ASP A 106 -10.73 4.65 -9.41
CA ASP A 106 -10.40 3.21 -9.47
C ASP A 106 -11.15 2.47 -10.59
N GLN A 107 -12.11 3.11 -11.26
CA GLN A 107 -12.93 2.53 -12.34
C GLN A 107 -12.79 3.26 -13.69
N GLY A 108 -11.88 4.21 -13.81
CA GLY A 108 -11.60 4.92 -15.06
C GLY A 108 -11.44 6.43 -14.87
N LEU A 109 -11.56 7.16 -15.98
CA LEU A 109 -11.61 8.62 -16.02
C LEU A 109 -13.04 9.11 -16.20
N PHE A 110 -13.39 10.16 -15.46
CA PHE A 110 -14.71 10.78 -15.49
C PHE A 110 -14.58 12.30 -15.63
N LEU A 111 -15.52 12.91 -16.33
CA LEU A 111 -15.69 14.35 -16.39
C LEU A 111 -16.77 14.77 -15.41
N TYR A 112 -16.47 15.75 -14.58
CA TYR A 112 -17.45 16.41 -13.73
C TYR A 112 -17.73 17.82 -14.29
N LYS A 113 -18.98 18.02 -14.74
CA LYS A 113 -19.48 19.27 -15.32
C LYS A 113 -20.96 19.42 -15.01
N ASN A 114 -21.42 20.64 -14.75
CA ASN A 114 -22.85 20.94 -14.53
C ASN A 114 -23.51 20.04 -13.48
N SER A 115 -22.79 19.76 -12.39
CA SER A 115 -23.21 18.86 -11.30
C SER A 115 -23.37 17.38 -11.68
N SER A 116 -22.97 16.97 -12.88
CA SER A 116 -23.05 15.59 -13.36
C SER A 116 -21.65 14.99 -13.52
N LEU A 117 -21.51 13.73 -13.13
CA LEU A 117 -20.30 12.94 -13.35
C LEU A 117 -20.53 11.98 -14.51
N LEU A 118 -19.79 12.15 -15.60
CA LEU A 118 -19.94 11.39 -16.84
C LEU A 118 -18.68 10.55 -17.10
N PRO A 119 -18.82 9.28 -17.54
CA PRO A 119 -17.70 8.50 -18.04
C PRO A 119 -16.97 9.22 -19.17
N PHE A 120 -15.63 9.18 -19.18
CA PHE A 120 -14.81 9.83 -20.22
C PHE A 120 -13.93 8.82 -20.95
N ALA A 121 -13.06 8.11 -20.23
CA ALA A 121 -12.10 7.19 -20.84
C ALA A 121 -11.64 6.12 -19.86
N LEU A 122 -11.00 5.06 -20.38
CA LEU A 122 -10.35 4.00 -19.60
C LEU A 122 -11.28 3.30 -18.59
N GLN A 123 -12.55 3.11 -18.94
CA GLN A 123 -13.54 2.48 -18.07
C GLN A 123 -13.11 1.05 -17.68
N GLY A 124 -13.32 0.70 -16.43
CA GLY A 124 -12.90 -0.58 -15.85
C GLY A 124 -11.40 -0.66 -15.50
N ARG A 125 -10.60 0.40 -15.72
CA ARG A 125 -9.17 0.42 -15.36
C ARG A 125 -8.90 1.42 -14.23
N ALA A 126 -8.14 1.01 -13.23
CA ALA A 126 -7.85 1.86 -12.08
C ALA A 126 -6.79 2.94 -12.41
N ILE A 127 -7.18 4.21 -12.31
CA ILE A 127 -6.32 5.36 -12.60
C ILE A 127 -5.71 5.91 -11.31
N THR A 128 -4.40 5.75 -11.17
CA THR A 128 -3.66 6.00 -9.93
C THR A 128 -3.02 7.39 -9.86
N ALA A 129 -2.70 7.97 -11.01
CA ALA A 129 -2.18 9.33 -11.13
C ALA A 129 -2.68 9.98 -12.43
N LEU A 130 -2.80 11.30 -12.43
CA LEU A 130 -3.38 12.08 -13.53
C LEU A 130 -2.74 13.46 -13.61
N SER A 131 -2.44 13.90 -14.82
CA SER A 131 -2.06 15.29 -15.12
C SER A 131 -2.68 15.75 -16.43
N VAL A 132 -2.94 17.05 -16.51
CA VAL A 132 -3.57 17.71 -17.65
C VAL A 132 -2.73 18.93 -18.02
N GLU A 133 -2.46 19.10 -19.31
CA GLU A 133 -1.89 20.32 -19.88
C GLU A 133 -2.65 20.67 -21.16
N ASN A 134 -3.38 21.79 -21.14
CA ASN A 134 -4.36 22.14 -22.17
C ASN A 134 -5.32 20.94 -22.36
N ASP A 135 -5.51 20.49 -23.61
CA ASP A 135 -6.32 19.30 -23.91
C ASP A 135 -5.59 17.95 -23.79
N LYS A 136 -4.31 17.94 -23.45
CA LYS A 136 -3.54 16.70 -23.35
C LYS A 136 -3.65 16.15 -21.94
N VAL A 137 -4.07 14.90 -21.85
CA VAL A 137 -4.19 14.18 -20.60
C VAL A 137 -3.14 13.08 -20.57
N VAL A 138 -2.43 12.98 -19.44
CA VAL A 138 -1.60 11.82 -19.13
C VAL A 138 -2.10 11.17 -17.85
N ALA A 139 -2.31 9.86 -17.91
CA ALA A 139 -2.83 9.08 -16.80
C ALA A 139 -1.97 7.84 -16.56
N VAL A 140 -1.91 7.39 -15.30
CA VAL A 140 -1.23 6.16 -14.92
C VAL A 140 -2.26 5.12 -14.53
N ILE A 141 -2.28 4.01 -15.26
CA ILE A 141 -3.13 2.86 -14.97
C ILE A 141 -2.37 1.89 -14.08
N GLU A 142 -2.94 1.58 -12.90
CA GLU A 142 -2.45 0.55 -11.98
C GLU A 142 -0.97 0.64 -11.58
N LYS A 143 -0.34 1.82 -11.74
CA LYS A 143 1.10 2.06 -11.58
C LYS A 143 2.01 1.38 -12.60
N LYS A 144 1.46 0.88 -13.71
CA LYS A 144 2.18 0.09 -14.73
C LYS A 144 2.22 0.78 -16.08
N GLU A 145 1.08 1.29 -16.51
CA GLU A 145 0.91 1.83 -17.86
C GLU A 145 0.66 3.33 -17.82
N ILE A 146 1.23 4.03 -18.79
CA ILE A 146 0.99 5.45 -19.05
C ILE A 146 0.05 5.55 -20.24
N ALA A 147 -1.12 6.14 -20.04
CA ALA A 147 -2.04 6.50 -21.10
C ALA A 147 -1.84 7.97 -21.48
N LEU A 148 -1.63 8.21 -22.77
CA LEU A 148 -1.74 9.53 -23.40
C LEU A 148 -3.11 9.62 -24.06
N ILE A 149 -3.87 10.63 -23.67
CA ILE A 149 -5.21 10.87 -24.21
C ILE A 149 -5.22 12.26 -24.81
N ASP A 150 -5.60 12.35 -26.08
CA ASP A 150 -5.72 13.62 -26.78
C ASP A 150 -7.11 14.23 -26.66
N LYS A 151 -7.27 15.42 -27.26
CA LYS A 151 -8.51 16.19 -27.25
C LYS A 151 -9.71 15.43 -27.86
N ASN A 152 -9.44 14.51 -28.79
CA ASN A 152 -10.46 13.72 -29.50
C ASN A 152 -10.81 12.43 -28.75
N GLY A 153 -10.18 12.18 -27.59
CA GLY A 153 -10.35 10.94 -26.84
C GLY A 153 -9.54 9.76 -27.37
N SER A 154 -8.60 9.98 -28.31
CA SER A 154 -7.70 8.90 -28.76
C SER A 154 -6.76 8.52 -27.64
N ILE A 155 -6.69 7.22 -27.34
CA ILE A 155 -5.90 6.68 -26.24
C ILE A 155 -4.71 5.91 -26.81
N LYS A 156 -3.50 6.28 -26.39
CA LYS A 156 -2.27 5.50 -26.61
C LYS A 156 -1.68 5.09 -25.27
N THR A 157 -1.34 3.82 -25.13
CA THR A 157 -0.79 3.27 -23.89
C THR A 157 0.66 2.84 -24.06
N TYR A 158 1.45 3.04 -23.01
CA TYR A 158 2.88 2.79 -22.99
C TYR A 158 3.29 2.19 -21.66
N ARG A 159 4.37 1.41 -21.63
CA ARG A 159 5.06 1.01 -20.40
C ARG A 159 6.36 1.80 -20.26
N ALA A 160 6.60 2.36 -19.08
CA ALA A 160 7.84 3.07 -18.82
C ALA A 160 9.00 2.09 -18.77
N THR A 161 10.01 2.30 -19.63
CA THR A 161 11.22 1.47 -19.71
C THR A 161 12.42 2.31 -19.29
N ILE A 162 12.41 2.73 -18.02
CA ILE A 162 13.49 3.56 -17.47
C ILE A 162 14.76 2.68 -17.39
N PRO A 163 15.89 3.08 -18.02
CA PRO A 163 17.12 2.31 -17.97
C PRO A 163 17.70 2.21 -16.55
N PRO A 164 18.08 1.00 -16.07
CA PRO A 164 18.66 0.82 -14.72
C PRO A 164 19.86 1.71 -14.41
N LYS A 165 20.67 2.08 -15.43
CA LYS A 165 21.79 3.02 -15.26
C LYS A 165 21.38 4.40 -14.71
N LEU A 166 20.10 4.76 -14.80
CA LEU A 166 19.58 6.02 -14.25
C LEU A 166 19.12 5.89 -12.79
N TYR A 167 19.08 4.68 -12.22
CA TYR A 167 18.69 4.42 -10.84
C TYR A 167 19.50 3.25 -10.26
N GLN A 168 20.60 3.58 -9.59
CA GLN A 168 21.41 2.59 -8.87
C GLN A 168 21.74 3.04 -7.44
N ASP A 169 20.97 4.02 -6.95
CA ASP A 169 21.16 4.54 -5.61
C ASP A 169 20.71 3.53 -4.55
N SER A 170 21.33 3.63 -3.38
CA SER A 170 20.87 2.91 -2.20
C SER A 170 19.48 3.39 -1.76
N ILE A 171 18.73 2.51 -1.11
CA ILE A 171 17.47 2.87 -0.42
C ILE A 171 17.65 2.79 1.09
N THR A 172 16.82 3.47 1.86
CA THR A 172 16.82 3.33 3.32
C THR A 172 16.26 1.98 3.77
N LEU A 173 16.72 1.49 4.92
CA LEU A 173 16.14 0.32 5.56
C LEU A 173 14.63 0.54 5.85
N SER A 174 14.25 1.74 6.27
CA SER A 174 12.84 2.16 6.42
C SER A 174 12.00 1.86 5.18
N ARG A 175 12.53 2.18 4.00
CA ARG A 175 11.85 1.93 2.73
C ARG A 175 11.77 0.44 2.43
N PHE A 176 12.89 -0.25 2.58
CA PHE A 176 12.99 -1.68 2.30
C PHE A 176 12.04 -2.51 3.15
N VAL A 177 12.01 -2.25 4.47
CA VAL A 177 11.09 -2.90 5.42
C VAL A 177 9.64 -2.71 5.02
N ARG A 178 9.23 -1.48 4.67
CA ARG A 178 7.87 -1.19 4.20
C ARG A 178 7.55 -1.94 2.90
N ASP A 179 8.49 -1.98 1.96
CA ASP A 179 8.27 -2.65 0.68
C ASP A 179 8.16 -4.16 0.82
N LEU A 180 8.95 -4.76 1.69
CA LEU A 180 8.79 -6.17 2.04
C LEU A 180 7.44 -6.45 2.70
N HIS A 181 7.09 -5.65 3.71
CA HIS A 181 5.85 -5.85 4.46
C HIS A 181 4.59 -5.72 3.60
N TYR A 182 4.58 -4.76 2.67
CA TYR A 182 3.44 -4.48 1.79
C TYR A 182 3.48 -5.21 0.44
N GLY A 183 4.24 -6.30 0.33
CA GLY A 183 4.22 -7.15 -0.87
C GLY A 183 4.73 -6.42 -2.13
N ARG A 184 5.79 -5.61 -2.02
CA ARG A 184 6.37 -4.81 -3.12
C ARG A 184 7.90 -4.91 -3.24
N GLY A 185 8.54 -5.66 -2.34
CA GLY A 185 9.99 -5.62 -2.14
C GLY A 185 10.79 -6.79 -2.70
N LEU A 186 10.18 -7.89 -3.14
CA LEU A 186 10.91 -9.10 -3.55
C LEU A 186 10.99 -9.22 -5.09
N MET A 187 9.85 -9.35 -5.74
CA MET A 187 9.69 -9.51 -7.20
C MET A 187 8.67 -8.52 -7.78
N THR A 188 8.88 -8.07 -9.02
CA THR A 188 8.04 -7.04 -9.66
C THR A 188 6.56 -7.43 -9.77
N ASN A 189 6.24 -8.70 -10.07
CA ASN A 189 4.85 -9.16 -10.26
C ASN A 189 4.33 -10.15 -9.22
N PHE A 190 5.21 -10.72 -8.39
CA PHE A 190 4.85 -11.81 -7.47
C PHE A 190 4.96 -11.42 -6.00
N SER A 191 5.48 -10.23 -5.67
CA SER A 191 5.65 -9.84 -4.26
C SER A 191 4.32 -9.86 -3.49
N LEU A 192 3.24 -9.37 -4.10
CA LEU A 192 1.92 -9.38 -3.47
C LEU A 192 1.41 -10.81 -3.27
N LEU A 193 1.55 -11.67 -4.29
CA LEU A 193 1.16 -13.07 -4.21
C LEU A 193 1.94 -13.85 -3.14
N ILE A 194 3.22 -13.52 -2.92
CA ILE A 194 4.04 -14.11 -1.85
C ILE A 194 3.49 -13.73 -0.48
N ASN A 195 3.07 -12.47 -0.30
CA ASN A 195 2.40 -12.02 0.91
C ASN A 195 1.04 -12.69 1.10
N ASP A 196 0.21 -12.71 0.07
CA ASP A 196 -1.12 -13.35 0.08
C ASP A 196 -1.01 -14.82 0.47
N TYR A 197 -0.04 -15.53 -0.12
CA TYR A 197 0.27 -16.90 0.24
C TYR A 197 0.65 -17.03 1.72
N GLY A 198 1.52 -16.15 2.23
CA GLY A 198 1.85 -16.09 3.66
C GLY A 198 0.60 -15.91 4.52
N ALA A 199 -0.23 -14.92 4.22
CA ALA A 199 -1.46 -14.62 4.98
C ALA A 199 -2.44 -15.80 4.97
N LEU A 200 -2.72 -16.39 3.81
CA LEU A 200 -3.63 -17.53 3.69
C LEU A 200 -3.10 -18.78 4.42
N ILE A 201 -1.80 -19.05 4.34
CA ILE A 201 -1.19 -20.14 5.10
C ILE A 201 -1.23 -19.87 6.60
N LEU A 202 -1.00 -18.64 7.05
CA LEU A 202 -1.11 -18.28 8.48
C LEU A 202 -2.54 -18.47 8.99
N ALA A 203 -3.54 -18.05 8.22
CA ALA A 203 -4.95 -18.27 8.54
C ALA A 203 -5.27 -19.78 8.64
N PHE A 204 -4.81 -20.56 7.66
CA PHE A 204 -4.95 -22.01 7.66
C PHE A 204 -4.26 -22.65 8.87
N LEU A 205 -3.01 -22.29 9.17
CA LEU A 205 -2.24 -22.83 10.30
C LEU A 205 -2.91 -22.51 11.63
N SER A 206 -3.44 -21.30 11.78
CA SER A 206 -4.20 -20.89 12.97
C SER A 206 -5.44 -21.78 13.15
N LEU A 207 -6.32 -21.83 12.16
CA LEU A 207 -7.57 -22.61 12.24
C LEU A 207 -7.32 -24.12 12.37
N SER A 208 -6.42 -24.67 11.57
CA SER A 208 -6.10 -26.10 11.61
C SER A 208 -5.41 -26.50 12.92
N GLY A 209 -4.59 -25.62 13.52
CA GLY A 209 -4.01 -25.85 14.85
C GLY A 209 -5.08 -25.99 15.93
N ALA A 210 -6.08 -25.09 15.94
CA ALA A 210 -7.22 -25.16 16.85
C ALA A 210 -8.07 -26.42 16.63
N LEU A 211 -8.36 -26.74 15.37
CA LEU A 211 -9.13 -27.94 15.01
C LEU A 211 -8.41 -29.22 15.44
N ILE A 212 -7.09 -29.33 15.21
CA ILE A 212 -6.29 -30.47 15.65
C ILE A 212 -6.36 -30.61 17.18
N PHE A 213 -6.25 -29.52 17.92
CA PHE A 213 -6.37 -29.55 19.38
C PHE A 213 -7.72 -30.14 19.82
N ILE A 214 -8.83 -29.65 19.27
CA ILE A 214 -10.18 -30.14 19.58
C ILE A 214 -10.33 -31.63 19.22
N LEU A 215 -9.86 -32.04 18.04
CA LEU A 215 -9.96 -33.43 17.58
C LEU A 215 -9.13 -34.39 18.42
N LEU A 216 -7.96 -33.96 18.90
CA LEU A 216 -7.13 -34.76 19.81
C LEU A 216 -7.79 -34.94 21.17
N GLN A 217 -8.46 -33.91 21.72
CA GLN A 217 -9.24 -34.03 22.95
C GLN A 217 -10.39 -35.03 22.79
N LYS A 218 -11.06 -35.01 21.64
CA LYS A 218 -12.12 -35.97 21.28
C LYS A 218 -11.60 -37.35 20.85
N LYS A 219 -10.28 -37.60 20.91
CA LYS A 219 -9.62 -38.84 20.42
C LYS A 219 -10.04 -39.25 19.00
N ALA A 220 -10.38 -38.28 18.15
CA ALA A 220 -10.95 -38.52 16.84
C ALA A 220 -9.88 -39.05 15.85
N LYS A 221 -10.19 -40.16 15.15
CA LYS A 221 -9.27 -40.77 14.16
C LYS A 221 -8.85 -39.80 13.04
N VAL A 222 -9.72 -38.86 12.69
CA VAL A 222 -9.47 -37.84 11.66
C VAL A 222 -8.39 -36.82 12.05
N ALA A 223 -8.00 -36.72 13.33
CA ALA A 223 -6.93 -35.82 13.77
C ALA A 223 -5.61 -36.07 13.02
N LYS A 224 -5.30 -37.33 12.69
CA LYS A 224 -4.09 -37.69 11.93
C LYS A 224 -4.06 -37.08 10.52
N ARG A 225 -5.23 -36.96 9.86
CA ARG A 225 -5.34 -36.34 8.53
C ARG A 225 -5.04 -34.84 8.61
N TRP A 226 -5.64 -34.16 9.59
CA TRP A 226 -5.39 -32.74 9.83
C TRP A 226 -3.96 -32.42 10.23
N ILE A 227 -3.31 -33.27 11.05
CA ILE A 227 -1.88 -33.11 11.37
C ILE A 227 -1.01 -33.22 10.10
N LYS A 228 -1.33 -34.14 9.17
CA LYS A 228 -0.61 -34.22 7.88
C LYS A 228 -0.84 -32.97 7.04
N ALA A 229 -2.06 -32.45 6.99
CA ALA A 229 -2.37 -31.22 6.26
C ALA A 229 -1.70 -29.98 6.87
N HIS A 230 -1.65 -29.87 8.20
CA HIS A 230 -1.02 -28.76 8.91
C HIS A 230 0.51 -28.78 8.83
N ALA A 231 1.13 -29.96 8.74
CA ALA A 231 2.58 -30.13 8.70
C ALA A 231 3.02 -30.73 7.35
N ASN A 232 2.88 -29.96 6.28
CA ASN A 232 3.22 -30.35 4.92
C ASN A 232 4.27 -29.41 4.28
N ILE A 233 4.70 -29.74 3.06
CA ILE A 233 5.72 -28.96 2.35
C ILE A 233 5.24 -27.55 1.98
N VAL A 234 3.95 -27.38 1.67
CA VAL A 234 3.35 -26.06 1.37
C VAL A 234 3.45 -25.18 2.61
N THR A 235 3.00 -25.66 3.78
CA THR A 235 3.14 -24.89 5.03
C THR A 235 4.59 -24.60 5.41
N PHE A 236 5.53 -25.47 5.02
CA PHE A 236 6.95 -25.25 5.22
C PHE A 236 7.50 -24.15 4.31
N ILE A 237 7.17 -24.15 3.01
CA ILE A 237 7.64 -23.12 2.06
C ILE A 237 7.16 -21.71 2.47
N ALA A 238 6.02 -21.60 3.15
CA ALA A 238 5.53 -20.34 3.72
C ALA A 238 6.47 -19.70 4.77
N PHE A 239 7.60 -20.34 5.13
CA PHE A 239 8.63 -19.73 5.98
C PHE A 239 8.99 -18.33 5.55
N VAL A 240 9.36 -18.20 4.28
CA VAL A 240 10.02 -17.00 3.75
C VAL A 240 9.09 -15.80 3.88
N PRO A 241 7.83 -15.86 3.40
CA PRO A 241 6.89 -14.76 3.61
C PRO A 241 6.56 -14.54 5.08
N LEU A 242 6.28 -15.59 5.87
CA LEU A 242 5.87 -15.42 7.28
C LEU A 242 6.96 -14.83 8.16
N PHE A 243 8.21 -15.27 7.96
CA PHE A 243 9.38 -14.72 8.64
C PHE A 243 9.58 -13.25 8.27
N THR A 244 9.47 -12.94 6.97
CA THR A 244 9.58 -11.57 6.47
C THR A 244 8.50 -10.67 7.07
N LEU A 245 7.24 -11.10 7.06
CA LEU A 245 6.11 -10.36 7.61
C LEU A 245 6.23 -10.15 9.12
N ALA A 246 6.63 -11.19 9.87
CA ALA A 246 6.83 -11.11 11.32
C ALA A 246 7.93 -10.09 11.69
N LEU A 247 9.09 -10.19 11.06
CA LEU A 247 10.20 -9.26 11.33
C LEU A 247 9.85 -7.83 10.91
N THR A 248 9.35 -7.66 9.70
CA THR A 248 9.02 -6.32 9.19
C THR A 248 7.88 -5.68 9.98
N GLY A 249 6.92 -6.46 10.47
CA GLY A 249 5.85 -6.00 11.36
C GLY A 249 6.40 -5.33 12.62
N ILE A 250 7.32 -6.00 13.34
CA ILE A 250 7.98 -5.45 14.54
C ILE A 250 8.67 -4.11 14.21
N PHE A 251 9.42 -4.04 13.12
CA PHE A 251 10.07 -2.77 12.72
C PHE A 251 9.07 -1.66 12.39
N LEU A 252 7.90 -1.99 11.82
CA LEU A 252 6.88 -1.01 11.48
C LEU A 252 6.12 -0.50 12.71
N ASP A 253 5.83 -1.37 13.67
CA ASP A 253 5.17 -1.00 14.93
C ASP A 253 6.05 -0.04 15.74
N HIS A 254 7.38 -0.19 15.65
CA HIS A 254 8.36 0.68 16.31
C HIS A 254 9.01 1.73 15.41
N ALA A 255 8.44 2.01 14.23
CA ALA A 255 9.07 2.88 13.24
C ALA A 255 9.39 4.31 13.76
N LYS A 256 8.64 4.80 14.76
CA LYS A 256 8.91 6.09 15.41
C LYS A 256 10.15 6.02 16.29
N GLY A 257 10.26 5.00 17.15
CA GLY A 257 11.42 4.82 18.04
C GLY A 257 12.69 4.41 17.30
N LEU A 258 12.54 3.62 16.22
CA LEU A 258 13.65 3.16 15.38
C LEU A 258 13.96 4.09 14.20
N SER A 259 13.33 5.27 14.14
CA SER A 259 13.39 6.16 12.97
C SER A 259 14.83 6.48 12.56
N GLN A 260 15.66 6.92 13.50
CA GLN A 260 17.06 7.26 13.22
C GLN A 260 17.83 6.08 12.61
N PHE A 261 17.69 4.88 13.18
CA PHE A 261 18.32 3.67 12.66
C PHE A 261 17.78 3.32 11.25
N LEU A 262 16.46 3.28 11.09
CA LEU A 262 15.80 2.93 9.83
C LEU A 262 16.14 3.89 8.67
N HIS A 263 16.39 5.17 8.96
CA HIS A 263 16.73 6.17 7.94
C HIS A 263 18.23 6.31 7.67
N SER A 264 19.08 6.00 8.67
CA SER A 264 20.54 6.04 8.53
C SER A 264 21.09 4.83 7.78
N VAL A 265 20.54 3.63 8.01
CA VAL A 265 20.98 2.42 7.30
C VAL A 265 20.55 2.48 5.84
N LYS A 266 21.54 2.39 4.94
CA LYS A 266 21.36 2.34 3.49
C LYS A 266 21.61 0.92 2.97
N ILE A 267 20.72 0.44 2.11
CA ILE A 267 20.84 -0.85 1.45
C ILE A 267 21.36 -0.62 0.03
N PRO A 268 22.57 -1.10 -0.32
CA PRO A 268 23.14 -0.92 -1.64
C PRO A 268 22.27 -1.54 -2.74
N PHE A 269 22.19 -0.88 -3.89
CA PHE A 269 21.40 -1.35 -5.04
C PHE A 269 21.78 -2.77 -5.49
N LEU A 270 23.06 -3.14 -5.39
CA LEU A 270 23.58 -4.43 -5.82
C LEU A 270 22.89 -5.62 -5.13
N ILE A 271 22.55 -5.47 -3.84
CA ILE A 271 21.92 -6.52 -3.04
C ILE A 271 20.39 -6.40 -3.00
N LEU A 272 19.81 -5.38 -3.66
CA LEU A 272 18.36 -5.24 -3.69
C LEU A 272 17.71 -6.35 -4.53
N PRO A 273 16.54 -6.86 -4.09
CA PRO A 273 15.80 -7.87 -4.83
C PRO A 273 15.38 -7.43 -6.25
N PRO A 274 14.98 -8.37 -7.12
CA PRO A 274 14.53 -8.08 -8.49
C PRO A 274 13.49 -6.96 -8.61
N ALA A 275 12.60 -6.78 -7.62
CA ALA A 275 11.60 -5.71 -7.60
C ALA A 275 12.20 -4.28 -7.74
N TYR A 276 13.49 -4.10 -7.47
CA TYR A 276 14.17 -2.81 -7.57
C TYR A 276 14.96 -2.65 -8.87
N LYS A 277 15.15 -3.72 -9.64
CA LYS A 277 15.93 -3.73 -10.89
C LYS A 277 15.07 -3.43 -12.12
N ASN A 278 13.75 -3.51 -11.99
CA ASN A 278 12.79 -3.17 -13.01
C ASN A 278 11.66 -2.32 -12.42
N LEU A 279 11.49 -1.11 -12.95
CA LEU A 279 10.50 -0.12 -12.49
C LEU A 279 9.26 -0.03 -13.38
N SER A 280 9.04 -1.00 -14.27
CA SER A 280 7.87 -1.02 -15.17
C SER A 280 6.55 -0.94 -14.43
N ASP A 281 6.47 -1.49 -13.22
CA ASP A 281 5.26 -1.55 -12.39
C ASP A 281 5.36 -0.65 -11.14
N ASP A 282 6.19 0.39 -11.20
CA ASP A 282 6.47 1.30 -10.08
C ASP A 282 6.23 2.78 -10.44
N ILE A 283 5.21 3.07 -11.24
CA ILE A 283 4.85 4.44 -11.63
C ILE A 283 3.88 5.02 -10.59
N TRP A 284 4.38 5.84 -9.66
CA TRP A 284 3.58 6.37 -8.55
C TRP A 284 2.91 7.70 -8.86
N ALA A 285 3.57 8.52 -9.67
CA ALA A 285 3.09 9.86 -9.97
C ALA A 285 3.45 10.26 -11.40
N ILE A 286 2.63 11.12 -11.99
CA ILE A 286 2.85 11.64 -13.32
C ILE A 286 2.51 13.13 -13.39
N ASP A 287 3.23 13.84 -14.23
CA ASP A 287 2.95 15.24 -14.57
C ASP A 287 3.29 15.50 -16.04
N LEU A 288 2.52 16.39 -16.69
CA LEU A 288 2.72 16.83 -18.06
C LEU A 288 2.95 18.33 -18.07
N TYR A 289 4.07 18.77 -18.62
CA TYR A 289 4.37 20.19 -18.74
C TYR A 289 5.31 20.51 -19.89
N LYS A 290 4.89 21.44 -20.75
CA LYS A 290 5.55 21.90 -21.97
C LYS A 290 6.00 20.73 -22.85
N GLY A 291 5.10 19.76 -23.02
CA GLY A 291 5.37 18.53 -23.79
C GLY A 291 6.42 17.59 -23.18
N LYS A 292 6.81 17.79 -21.92
CA LYS A 292 7.62 16.87 -21.14
C LYS A 292 6.74 16.10 -20.16
N ILE A 293 6.95 14.80 -20.08
CA ILE A 293 6.29 13.92 -19.12
C ILE A 293 7.27 13.67 -17.98
N TYR A 294 6.87 14.01 -16.76
CA TYR A 294 7.59 13.71 -15.54
C TYR A 294 6.98 12.48 -14.87
N ILE A 295 7.82 11.51 -14.52
CA ILE A 295 7.44 10.20 -14.00
C ILE A 295 8.11 10.02 -12.65
N GLY A 296 7.30 9.85 -11.61
CA GLY A 296 7.75 9.60 -10.25
C GLY A 296 7.70 8.11 -9.89
N ASN A 297 8.76 7.59 -9.30
CA ASN A 297 8.83 6.22 -8.77
C ASN A 297 9.60 6.16 -7.44
N ARG A 298 9.95 4.95 -6.98
CA ARG A 298 10.67 4.77 -5.70
C ARG A 298 12.09 5.34 -5.67
N PHE A 299 12.74 5.48 -6.82
CA PHE A 299 14.12 5.97 -6.93
C PHE A 299 14.20 7.46 -7.21
N GLY A 300 13.20 8.05 -7.86
CA GLY A 300 13.28 9.45 -8.22
C GLY A 300 12.22 9.96 -9.17
N LEU A 301 12.46 11.19 -9.62
CA LEU A 301 11.72 11.87 -10.68
C LEU A 301 12.51 11.76 -11.98
N PHE A 302 11.87 11.23 -13.01
CA PHE A 302 12.43 11.11 -14.36
C PHE A 302 11.65 12.00 -15.31
N VAL A 303 12.30 12.50 -16.36
CA VAL A 303 11.66 13.28 -17.42
C VAL A 303 11.91 12.67 -18.78
N THR A 304 10.91 12.70 -19.64
CA THR A 304 10.96 12.22 -21.02
C THR A 304 10.06 13.06 -21.93
N LYS A 305 10.29 13.01 -23.24
CA LYS A 305 9.40 13.61 -24.26
C LYS A 305 8.70 12.55 -25.13
N ASP A 306 9.23 11.34 -25.16
CA ASP A 306 8.89 10.29 -26.13
C ASP A 306 8.64 8.92 -25.47
N LEU A 307 8.76 8.83 -24.14
CA LEU A 307 8.68 7.60 -23.35
C LEU A 307 9.73 6.54 -23.74
N LYS A 308 10.80 6.96 -24.42
CA LYS A 308 11.95 6.14 -24.81
C LYS A 308 13.24 6.65 -24.17
N ASN A 309 13.44 7.96 -24.21
CA ASN A 309 14.61 8.64 -23.69
C ASN A 309 14.28 9.31 -22.35
N TYR A 310 14.99 8.89 -21.30
CA TYR A 310 14.75 9.35 -19.93
C TYR A 310 15.95 10.09 -19.38
N LYS A 311 15.70 11.11 -18.55
CA LYS A 311 16.71 11.79 -17.74
C LYS A 311 16.27 11.81 -16.29
N LEU A 312 17.18 11.53 -15.37
CA LEU A 312 16.94 11.71 -13.94
C LEU A 312 16.92 13.21 -13.61
N VAL A 313 15.87 13.66 -12.93
CA VAL A 313 15.68 15.06 -12.49
C VAL A 313 15.99 15.21 -11.01
N SER A 314 15.54 14.25 -10.19
CA SER A 314 15.74 14.28 -8.74
C SER A 314 15.74 12.89 -8.15
N LYS A 315 16.62 12.64 -7.18
CA LYS A 315 16.71 11.37 -6.44
C LYS A 315 15.74 11.32 -5.27
N GLY A 316 15.32 10.12 -4.88
CA GLY A 316 14.45 9.85 -3.75
C GLY A 316 12.98 9.70 -4.13
N PHE A 317 12.28 8.81 -3.42
CA PHE A 317 10.91 8.38 -3.70
C PHE A 317 9.98 9.55 -4.06
N VAL A 318 9.25 9.43 -5.16
CA VAL A 318 8.22 10.40 -5.57
C VAL A 318 6.84 9.79 -5.40
N TYR A 319 6.13 10.22 -4.36
CA TYR A 319 4.80 9.71 -4.01
C TYR A 319 3.69 10.38 -4.80
N ARG A 320 3.72 11.71 -4.89
CA ARG A 320 2.76 12.52 -5.65
C ARG A 320 3.47 13.65 -6.38
N LEU A 321 2.94 13.99 -7.54
CA LEU A 321 3.32 15.15 -8.32
C LEU A 321 2.11 16.08 -8.43
N ILE A 322 2.29 17.33 -8.02
CA ILE A 322 1.23 18.34 -8.05
C ILE A 322 1.79 19.58 -8.73
N ARG A 323 1.23 19.95 -9.87
CA ARG A 323 1.60 21.17 -10.58
C ARG A 323 0.69 22.32 -10.20
N ASP A 324 1.30 23.44 -9.86
CA ASP A 324 0.65 24.74 -9.70
C ASP A 324 1.43 25.76 -10.53
N LYS A 325 0.83 26.16 -11.65
CA LYS A 325 1.43 27.03 -12.67
C LYS A 325 2.81 26.50 -13.11
N LYS A 326 3.88 27.23 -12.80
CA LYS A 326 5.26 26.93 -13.21
C LYS A 326 6.00 26.02 -12.21
N THR A 327 5.43 25.77 -11.04
CA THR A 327 6.06 25.01 -9.96
C THR A 327 5.47 23.61 -9.89
N LEU A 328 6.34 22.61 -9.89
CA LEU A 328 5.97 21.22 -9.66
C LEU A 328 6.36 20.82 -8.23
N PHE A 329 5.37 20.52 -7.41
CA PHE A 329 5.54 20.00 -6.06
C PHE A 329 5.71 18.49 -6.12
N ILE A 330 6.72 18.00 -5.40
CA ILE A 330 7.16 16.60 -5.37
C ILE A 330 7.03 16.13 -3.93
N SER A 331 5.97 15.37 -3.64
CA SER A 331 5.75 14.77 -2.33
C SER A 331 6.60 13.51 -2.18
N GLY A 332 7.38 13.43 -1.12
CA GLY A 332 8.24 12.29 -0.80
C GLY A 332 7.54 11.24 0.07
N MET A 333 7.88 9.96 -0.10
CA MET A 333 7.48 8.86 0.80
C MET A 333 8.71 8.20 1.39
N GLY A 334 9.11 8.67 2.58
CA GLY A 334 10.37 8.29 3.21
C GLY A 334 11.60 9.00 2.61
N SER A 335 11.36 10.09 1.88
CA SER A 335 12.33 11.00 1.27
C SER A 335 11.86 12.44 1.48
N GLU A 336 12.76 13.41 1.30
CA GLU A 336 12.43 14.82 1.42
C GLU A 336 11.42 15.28 0.36
N ASN A 337 10.53 16.18 0.78
CA ASN A 337 9.65 16.91 -0.11
C ASN A 337 10.48 17.92 -0.92
N ARG A 338 10.12 18.10 -2.20
CA ARG A 338 10.88 18.94 -3.14
C ARG A 338 9.94 19.77 -4.00
N ILE A 339 10.49 20.83 -4.58
CA ILE A 339 9.88 21.57 -5.69
C ILE A 339 10.82 21.59 -6.89
N LEU A 340 10.25 21.53 -8.09
CA LEU A 340 10.95 21.82 -9.34
C LEU A 340 10.39 23.13 -9.91
N GLN A 341 11.23 24.14 -9.96
CA GLN A 341 10.91 25.47 -10.50
C GLN A 341 12.06 25.96 -11.36
N ASN A 342 11.76 26.48 -12.56
CA ASN A 342 12.77 26.97 -13.51
C ASN A 342 13.91 25.97 -13.79
N GLY A 343 13.59 24.67 -13.80
CA GLY A 343 14.56 23.60 -14.04
C GLY A 343 15.45 23.24 -12.85
N LYS A 344 15.31 23.92 -11.70
CA LYS A 344 16.06 23.64 -10.48
C LYS A 344 15.19 22.92 -9.46
N VAL A 345 15.76 21.89 -8.84
CA VAL A 345 15.13 21.15 -7.73
C VAL A 345 15.60 21.76 -6.42
N GLN A 346 14.67 22.03 -5.51
CA GLN A 346 14.94 22.55 -4.18
C GLN A 346 14.15 21.74 -3.15
N GLU A 347 14.68 21.62 -1.94
CA GLU A 347 13.94 21.05 -0.82
C GLU A 347 12.76 21.94 -0.44
N LEU A 348 11.69 21.31 0.04
CA LEU A 348 10.46 21.96 0.43
C LEU A 348 10.14 21.59 1.88
N LEU A 349 10.11 22.59 2.75
CA LEU A 349 9.60 22.42 4.10
C LEU A 349 8.06 22.29 4.04
N ALA A 350 7.58 21.05 4.01
CA ALA A 350 6.17 20.71 3.97
C ALA A 350 5.91 19.44 4.78
N PRO A 351 4.67 19.19 5.24
CA PRO A 351 4.30 17.95 5.90
C PRO A 351 4.68 16.71 5.09
N HIS A 352 5.14 15.66 5.77
CA HIS A 352 5.52 14.41 5.15
C HIS A 352 4.35 13.77 4.37
N MET A 353 4.62 13.27 3.15
CA MET A 353 3.64 12.54 2.33
C MET A 353 2.32 13.27 2.07
N PHE A 354 2.36 14.60 1.88
CA PHE A 354 1.17 15.33 1.46
C PHE A 354 0.63 14.80 0.12
N LYS A 355 -0.69 14.77 -0.02
CA LYS A 355 -1.36 14.16 -1.18
C LYS A 355 -1.71 15.16 -2.26
N ASP A 356 -1.93 16.40 -1.85
CA ASP A 356 -2.25 17.51 -2.72
C ASP A 356 -1.72 18.83 -2.14
N THR A 357 -1.67 19.88 -2.95
CA THR A 357 -1.42 21.25 -2.49
C THR A 357 -2.26 22.24 -3.28
N PHE A 358 -2.77 23.25 -2.58
CA PHE A 358 -3.67 24.25 -3.15
C PHE A 358 -3.49 25.58 -2.40
N VAL A 359 -3.97 26.65 -3.03
CA VAL A 359 -4.02 27.98 -2.42
C VAL A 359 -5.47 28.27 -2.03
N TYR A 360 -5.69 28.65 -0.78
CA TYR A 360 -7.00 29.03 -0.27
C TYR A 360 -6.84 30.29 0.57
N LYS A 361 -7.64 31.33 0.27
CA LYS A 361 -7.57 32.65 0.93
C LYS A 361 -6.14 33.21 1.01
N GLY A 362 -5.39 33.13 -0.11
CA GLY A 362 -4.02 33.65 -0.21
C GLY A 362 -2.92 32.81 0.44
N LYS A 363 -3.25 31.75 1.19
CA LYS A 363 -2.28 30.86 1.86
C LYS A 363 -2.21 29.50 1.16
N ARG A 364 -1.00 28.93 1.08
CA ARG A 364 -0.78 27.56 0.59
C ARG A 364 -1.04 26.54 1.69
N TYR A 365 -1.77 25.49 1.33
CA TYR A 365 -2.03 24.35 2.18
C TYR A 365 -1.54 23.06 1.52
N TYR A 366 -1.34 22.04 2.36
CA TYR A 366 -0.95 20.70 1.98
C TYR A 366 -2.00 19.73 2.50
N LEU A 367 -2.55 18.88 1.63
CA LEU A 367 -3.54 17.89 2.01
C LEU A 367 -2.86 16.72 2.74
N THR A 368 -3.17 16.61 4.02
CA THR A 368 -2.70 15.58 4.96
C THR A 368 -3.84 15.24 5.92
N PRO A 369 -3.72 14.15 6.71
CA PRO A 369 -4.73 13.84 7.73
C PRO A 369 -4.89 14.91 8.82
N SER A 370 -3.88 15.78 8.99
CA SER A 370 -3.82 16.83 10.01
C SER A 370 -4.00 18.23 9.44
N THR A 371 -4.52 18.37 8.22
CA THR A 371 -4.70 19.69 7.61
C THR A 371 -5.84 20.45 8.27
N ASP A 372 -5.55 21.70 8.65
CA ASP A 372 -6.50 22.62 9.29
C ASP A 372 -7.35 23.37 8.25
N ILE A 373 -8.16 22.62 7.51
CA ILE A 373 -9.13 23.13 6.53
C ILE A 373 -10.45 22.37 6.71
N ALA A 374 -11.53 22.94 6.18
CA ALA A 374 -12.78 22.21 6.07
C ALA A 374 -12.59 20.97 5.17
N LEU A 375 -12.94 19.80 5.71
CA LEU A 375 -12.91 18.50 5.02
C LEU A 375 -14.31 17.86 5.08
N PRO A 376 -14.64 16.95 4.16
CA PRO A 376 -15.85 16.15 4.30
C PRO A 376 -15.85 15.38 5.63
N ASP A 377 -16.82 15.66 6.49
CA ASP A 377 -17.04 14.94 7.75
C ASP A 377 -18.17 13.94 7.52
N GLU A 378 -17.81 12.68 7.30
CA GLU A 378 -18.77 11.58 7.29
C GLU A 378 -18.82 10.93 8.68
N LYS A 379 -20.02 10.62 9.15
CA LYS A 379 -20.23 9.95 10.44
C LYS A 379 -19.86 8.46 10.42
N SER A 380 -19.52 7.91 9.26
CA SER A 380 -19.20 6.50 9.05
C SER A 380 -17.71 6.29 8.79
N ILE A 381 -17.23 5.09 9.13
CA ILE A 381 -15.88 4.62 8.81
C ILE A 381 -15.91 3.45 7.83
N THR A 382 -14.89 3.31 6.99
CA THR A 382 -14.81 2.22 6.01
C THR A 382 -14.34 0.89 6.60
N LEU A 383 -14.68 -0.23 5.94
CA LEU A 383 -14.11 -1.54 6.25
C LEU A 383 -12.58 -1.53 6.22
N TYR A 384 -11.99 -0.83 5.26
CA TYR A 384 -10.54 -0.62 5.17
C TYR A 384 -9.96 -0.08 6.47
N SER A 385 -10.54 0.98 7.01
CA SER A 385 -10.07 1.65 8.22
C SER A 385 -10.29 0.79 9.47
N ILE A 386 -11.38 0.00 9.53
CA ILE A 386 -11.59 -1.00 10.59
C ILE A 386 -10.50 -2.08 10.54
N LEU A 387 -10.29 -2.68 9.37
CA LEU A 387 -9.27 -3.73 9.17
C LEU A 387 -7.87 -3.19 9.48
N LEU A 388 -7.56 -1.96 9.07
CA LEU A 388 -6.30 -1.31 9.40
C LEU A 388 -6.15 -1.11 10.91
N GLY A 389 -7.20 -0.66 11.59
CA GLY A 389 -7.21 -0.51 13.04
C GLY A 389 -7.05 -1.82 13.81
N LEU A 390 -7.66 -2.91 13.32
CA LEU A 390 -7.46 -4.24 13.89
C LEU A 390 -6.02 -4.73 13.67
N HIS A 391 -5.51 -4.57 12.45
CA HIS A 391 -4.17 -5.03 12.07
C HIS A 391 -3.04 -4.37 12.88
N ASN A 392 -3.12 -3.05 13.10
CA ASN A 392 -2.12 -2.32 13.88
C ASN A 392 -2.52 -2.14 15.36
N GLY A 393 -3.58 -2.80 15.81
CA GLY A 393 -4.00 -2.79 17.21
C GLY A 393 -4.69 -1.53 17.72
N LYS A 394 -4.73 -0.42 16.95
CA LYS A 394 -5.39 0.83 17.38
C LYS A 394 -6.89 0.71 17.58
N PHE A 395 -7.51 -0.35 17.05
CA PHE A 395 -8.89 -0.69 17.37
C PHE A 395 -9.07 -0.90 18.88
N PHE A 396 -8.08 -1.48 19.56
CA PHE A 396 -8.12 -1.79 20.98
C PHE A 396 -7.46 -0.70 21.82
N SER A 397 -6.18 -0.40 21.57
CA SER A 397 -5.43 0.63 22.31
C SER A 397 -4.10 0.98 21.63
N SER A 398 -3.46 2.06 22.07
CA SER A 398 -2.14 2.48 21.58
C SER A 398 -1.00 1.53 21.97
N TRP A 399 -1.11 0.84 23.10
CA TRP A 399 -0.10 -0.12 23.57
C TRP A 399 -0.20 -1.50 22.88
N TRP A 400 -1.22 -1.72 22.06
CA TRP A 400 -1.45 -3.01 21.40
C TRP A 400 -0.33 -3.41 20.41
N ILE A 401 0.53 -2.47 20.01
CA ILE A 401 1.76 -2.75 19.28
C ILE A 401 2.61 -3.86 19.97
N TRP A 402 2.62 -3.91 21.30
CA TRP A 402 3.34 -4.94 22.04
C TRP A 402 2.68 -6.32 21.95
N ILE A 403 1.35 -6.38 21.81
CA ILE A 403 0.63 -7.63 21.54
C ILE A 403 0.95 -8.12 20.13
N ASN A 404 1.04 -7.22 19.15
CA ASN A 404 1.46 -7.56 17.80
C ASN A 404 2.90 -8.12 17.79
N ASP A 405 3.82 -7.51 18.54
CA ASP A 405 5.18 -8.04 18.70
C ASP A 405 5.20 -9.43 19.33
N LEU A 406 4.41 -9.65 20.39
CA LEU A 406 4.27 -10.96 21.02
C LEU A 406 3.71 -12.00 20.04
N ALA A 407 2.74 -11.62 19.20
CA ALA A 407 2.21 -12.47 18.16
C ALA A 407 3.27 -12.78 17.08
N ALA A 408 4.06 -11.80 16.66
CA ALA A 408 5.16 -11.99 15.70
C ALA A 408 6.24 -12.93 16.27
N ILE A 409 6.64 -12.75 17.53
CA ILE A 409 7.59 -13.65 18.21
C ILE A 409 7.00 -15.05 18.36
N ALA A 410 5.73 -15.16 18.74
CA ALA A 410 5.03 -16.45 18.82
C ALA A 410 5.00 -17.16 17.46
N LEU A 411 4.76 -16.43 16.36
CA LEU A 411 4.83 -16.96 15.00
C LEU A 411 6.22 -17.50 14.67
N LEU A 412 7.28 -16.77 15.00
CA LEU A 412 8.67 -17.23 14.79
C LEU A 412 8.96 -18.52 15.58
N ILE A 413 8.52 -18.60 16.83
CA ILE A 413 8.64 -19.81 17.66
C ILE A 413 7.85 -20.97 17.06
N LEU A 414 6.60 -20.73 16.67
CA LEU A 414 5.73 -21.76 16.06
C LEU A 414 6.34 -22.29 14.78
N TYR A 415 6.89 -21.41 13.96
CA TYR A 415 7.53 -21.77 12.72
C TYR A 415 8.79 -22.61 12.97
N LEU A 416 9.69 -22.16 13.86
CA LEU A 416 10.92 -22.88 14.20
C LEU A 416 10.60 -24.28 14.75
N THR A 417 9.71 -24.34 15.74
CA THR A 417 9.30 -25.60 16.37
C THR A 417 8.55 -26.52 15.40
N GLY A 418 7.72 -25.98 14.51
CA GLY A 418 7.02 -26.73 13.46
C GLY A 418 7.97 -27.32 12.43
N SER A 419 8.94 -26.53 11.97
CA SER A 419 9.97 -26.93 10.99
C SER A 419 10.87 -28.03 11.51
N ILE A 420 11.38 -27.91 12.75
CA ILE A 420 12.18 -28.97 13.39
C ILE A 420 11.40 -30.28 13.44
N ARG A 421 10.10 -30.23 13.80
CA ARG A 421 9.23 -31.42 13.84
C ARG A 421 9.00 -32.02 12.47
N TRP A 422 8.83 -31.19 11.44
CA TRP A 422 8.65 -31.66 10.07
C TRP A 422 9.91 -32.38 9.54
N ILE A 423 11.09 -31.79 9.76
CA ILE A 423 12.38 -32.37 9.37
C ILE A 423 12.63 -33.67 10.14
N ALA A 424 12.43 -33.69 11.46
CA ALA A 424 12.61 -34.89 12.27
C ALA A 424 11.72 -36.04 11.79
N ARG A 425 10.46 -35.75 11.43
CA ARG A 425 9.54 -36.73 10.85
C ARG A 425 10.03 -37.26 9.50
N LYS A 426 10.48 -36.39 8.60
CA LYS A 426 11.03 -36.78 7.27
C LYS A 426 12.27 -37.66 7.41
N ARG A 427 13.20 -37.31 8.31
CA ARG A 427 14.41 -38.11 8.58
C ARG A 427 14.07 -39.49 9.12
N LEU A 428 13.08 -39.58 10.02
CA LEU A 428 12.61 -40.86 10.54
C LEU A 428 12.07 -41.77 9.42
N PHE A 429 11.29 -41.20 8.49
CA PHE A 429 10.80 -41.95 7.33
C PHE A 429 11.91 -42.38 6.36
N ALA A 430 12.93 -41.54 6.15
CA ALA A 430 14.07 -41.88 5.30
C ALA A 430 14.94 -43.01 5.88
N VAL A 431 15.17 -43.00 7.20
CA VAL A 431 15.94 -44.05 7.90
C VAL A 431 15.19 -45.38 7.89
N VAL A 432 13.87 -45.39 8.11
CA VAL A 432 13.05 -46.60 8.03
C VAL A 432 13.02 -47.17 6.62
N HIS A 433 12.97 -46.33 5.59
CA HIS A 433 13.00 -46.80 4.20
C HIS A 433 14.36 -47.41 3.80
N LYS A 434 15.47 -46.87 4.33
CA LYS A 434 16.82 -47.37 4.09
C LYS A 434 17.14 -48.70 4.80
N HIS A 435 16.33 -49.11 5.78
CA HIS A 435 16.44 -50.41 6.46
C HIS A 435 15.44 -51.45 5.94
N LEU A 436 14.60 -51.09 4.96
CA LEU A 436 13.61 -51.97 4.32
C LEU A 436 13.95 -52.27 2.84
N LEU A 437 15.07 -51.72 2.36
CA LEU A 437 15.77 -52.07 1.13
C LEU A 437 17.11 -52.70 1.54
#